data_AF-A0A6J4NQ12-F1
#
_entry.id   AF-A0A6J4NQ12-F1
#
_cell.length_a   1.000
_cell.length_b   1.000
_cell.length_c   1.000
_cell.angle_alpha   90.00
_cell.angle_beta   90.00
_cell.angle_gamma   90.00
#
_symmetry.space_group_name_H-M   'P 1'
#
loop_
_entity.id
_entity.type
_entity.pdbx_description
1 polymer ?
#
loop_
_entity_poly.entity_id
_entity_poly.type
_entity_poly.pdbx_seq_one_letter_code
_entity_poly.pdbx_strand_id
1 'polypeptide(L)'
;MRHMSKGARSLVYLTLACAFAATLYGFGASVFSWQSAYDGSGREPLIQATRVFVYVALGVMLAFRGGWPGVAAAVVMALAAASAEWALFPLSYGWAALGQEAGYAKEFGNVTRPAYAPWIAYDIFAVAISAALAQCLRMMVHVNPRDIGGG
;
A
#
# COMPACT_ATOMS: atom_id res chain seq x y z
N MET A 1 -9.07 -32.19 9.50
CA MET A 1 -7.88 -31.30 9.38
C MET A 1 -7.56 -30.76 7.96
N ARG A 2 -8.24 -31.18 6.87
CA ARG A 2 -7.97 -30.66 5.50
C ARG A 2 -8.56 -29.28 5.15
N HIS A 3 -9.44 -28.69 5.99
CA HIS A 3 -10.13 -27.43 5.69
C HIS A 3 -9.34 -26.16 6.11
N MET A 4 -8.45 -26.26 7.11
CA MET A 4 -7.63 -25.13 7.56
C MET A 4 -6.58 -24.71 6.53
N SER A 5 -6.03 -25.66 5.75
CA SER A 5 -4.97 -25.37 4.78
C SER A 5 -5.46 -24.57 3.57
N LYS A 6 -6.72 -24.74 3.15
CA LYS A 6 -7.29 -24.00 2.02
C LYS A 6 -7.54 -22.53 2.38
N GLY A 7 -8.14 -22.26 3.55
CA GLY A 7 -8.38 -20.90 4.02
C GLY A 7 -7.10 -20.11 4.26
N ALA A 8 -6.09 -20.73 4.88
CA ALA A 8 -4.79 -20.10 5.11
C ALA A 8 -4.04 -19.82 3.79
N ARG A 9 -4.00 -20.78 2.86
CA ARG A 9 -3.37 -20.56 1.54
C ARG A 9 -4.09 -19.48 0.73
N SER A 10 -5.43 -19.48 0.75
CA SER A 10 -6.21 -18.44 0.09
C SER A 10 -5.91 -17.05 0.63
N LEU A 11 -5.74 -16.91 1.95
CA LEU A 11 -5.36 -15.63 2.56
C LEU A 11 -3.96 -15.21 2.13
N VAL A 12 -2.99 -16.13 2.14
CA VAL A 12 -1.61 -15.84 1.69
C VAL A 12 -1.57 -15.36 0.24
N TYR A 13 -2.26 -16.03 -0.68
CA TYR A 13 -2.30 -15.59 -2.08
C TYR A 13 -2.97 -14.23 -2.22
N LEU A 14 -4.04 -13.97 -1.45
CA LEU A 14 -4.69 -12.67 -1.44
C LEU A 14 -3.75 -11.59 -0.90
N THR A 15 -3.02 -11.85 0.18
CA THR A 15 -2.02 -10.92 0.73
C THR A 15 -0.93 -10.60 -0.29
N LEU A 16 -0.42 -11.62 -1.00
CA LEU A 16 0.57 -11.41 -2.07
C LEU A 16 0.01 -10.55 -3.21
N ALA A 17 -1.22 -10.83 -3.65
CA ALA A 17 -1.88 -10.05 -4.69
C ALA A 17 -2.13 -8.60 -4.25
N CYS A 18 -2.59 -8.39 -3.02
CA CYS A 18 -2.78 -7.06 -2.45
C CYS A 18 -1.45 -6.32 -2.28
N ALA A 19 -0.39 -7.00 -1.84
CA ALA A 19 0.93 -6.40 -1.71
C ALA A 19 1.47 -5.99 -3.09
N PHE A 20 1.34 -6.85 -4.09
CA PHE A 20 1.72 -6.52 -5.46
C PHE A 20 0.94 -5.32 -6.02
N ALA A 21 -0.39 -5.32 -5.87
CA ALA A 21 -1.24 -4.21 -6.30
C ALA A 21 -0.87 -2.90 -5.58
N ALA A 22 -0.63 -2.96 -4.26
CA ALA A 22 -0.16 -1.84 -3.46
C ALA A 22 1.17 -1.31 -3.98
N THR A 23 2.17 -2.17 -4.23
CA THR A 23 3.46 -1.74 -4.77
C THR A 23 3.38 -1.07 -6.14
N LEU A 24 2.56 -1.60 -7.06
CA LEU A 24 2.38 -1.00 -8.37
C LEU A 24 1.73 0.38 -8.26
N TYR A 25 0.68 0.48 -7.44
CA TYR A 25 -0.01 1.75 -7.22
C TYR A 25 0.93 2.78 -6.57
N GLY A 26 1.68 2.35 -5.56
CA GLY A 26 2.66 3.15 -4.85
C GLY A 26 3.79 3.68 -5.72
N PHE A 27 4.30 2.82 -6.60
CA PHE A 27 5.30 3.22 -7.60
C PHE A 27 4.72 4.27 -8.56
N GLY A 28 3.53 4.02 -9.12
CA GLY A 28 2.87 4.99 -10.00
C GLY A 28 2.60 6.33 -9.32
N ALA A 29 2.07 6.30 -8.09
CA ALA A 29 1.84 7.50 -7.29
C ALA A 29 3.13 8.30 -7.07
N SER A 30 4.27 7.63 -6.87
CA SER A 30 5.57 8.28 -6.74
C SER A 30 6.00 8.94 -8.06
N VAL A 31 5.88 8.24 -9.20
CA VAL A 31 6.20 8.80 -10.53
C VAL A 31 5.37 10.05 -10.82
N PHE A 32 4.04 9.98 -10.60
CA PHE A 32 3.15 11.12 -10.85
C PHE A 32 3.34 12.25 -9.84
N SER A 33 3.76 11.97 -8.61
CA SER A 33 4.11 13.01 -7.64
C SER A 33 5.33 13.80 -8.10
N TRP A 34 6.36 13.14 -8.65
CA TRP A 34 7.52 13.82 -9.25
C TRP A 34 7.14 14.68 -10.44
N GLN A 35 6.27 14.19 -11.32
CA GLN A 35 5.74 14.96 -12.45
C GLN A 35 4.93 16.17 -11.99
N SER A 36 4.03 15.97 -11.03
CA SER A 36 3.25 17.05 -10.43
C SER A 36 4.14 18.14 -9.84
N ALA A 37 5.20 17.73 -9.12
CA ALA A 37 6.13 18.64 -8.47
C ALA A 37 6.95 19.43 -9.50
N TYR A 38 7.39 18.77 -10.56
CA TYR A 38 8.12 19.40 -11.65
C TYR A 38 7.25 20.40 -12.43
N ASP A 39 6.00 20.02 -12.72
CA ASP A 39 5.03 20.87 -13.41
C ASP A 39 4.49 21.99 -12.49
N GLY A 40 4.86 22.01 -11.21
CA GLY A 40 4.38 22.98 -10.22
C GLY A 40 2.87 22.92 -9.97
N SER A 41 2.24 21.77 -10.23
CA SER A 41 0.77 21.65 -10.23
C SER A 41 0.15 21.52 -8.83
N GLY A 42 0.95 21.22 -7.80
CA GLY A 42 0.49 21.15 -6.41
C GLY A 42 -0.40 19.94 -6.09
N ARG A 43 -0.39 18.90 -6.96
CA ARG A 43 -1.26 17.71 -6.84
C ARG A 43 -0.59 16.58 -6.06
N GLU A 44 0.64 16.75 -5.61
CA GLU A 44 1.40 15.78 -4.82
C GLU A 44 0.64 15.31 -3.57
N PRO A 45 0.07 16.19 -2.73
CA PRO A 45 -0.66 15.74 -1.54
C PRO A 45 -1.92 14.93 -1.90
N LEU A 46 -2.58 15.23 -3.01
CA LEU A 46 -3.74 14.48 -3.47
C LEU A 46 -3.35 13.09 -3.98
N ILE A 47 -2.25 12.98 -4.72
CA ILE A 47 -1.73 11.71 -5.22
C ILE A 47 -1.31 10.82 -4.04
N GLN A 48 -0.60 11.39 -3.07
CA GLN A 48 -0.18 10.69 -1.86
C GLN A 48 -1.37 10.30 -0.96
N ALA A 49 -2.39 11.15 -0.83
CA ALA A 49 -3.61 10.79 -0.12
C ALA A 49 -4.34 9.62 -0.77
N THR A 50 -4.41 9.61 -2.11
CA THR A 50 -5.05 8.52 -2.86
C THR A 50 -4.28 7.21 -2.70
N ARG A 51 -2.94 7.27 -2.66
CA ARG A 51 -2.06 6.13 -2.33
C ARG A 51 -2.38 5.50 -0.99
N VAL A 52 -2.44 6.32 0.07
CA VAL A 52 -2.78 5.84 1.42
C VAL A 52 -4.20 5.27 1.44
N PHE A 53 -5.14 5.90 0.74
CA PHE A 53 -6.51 5.39 0.64
C PHE A 53 -6.58 3.99 0.01
N VAL A 54 -5.82 3.74 -1.07
CA VAL A 54 -5.74 2.40 -1.68
C VAL A 54 -5.16 1.37 -0.70
N TYR A 55 -4.13 1.73 0.07
CA TYR A 55 -3.54 0.83 1.07
C TYR A 55 -4.54 0.48 2.17
N VAL A 56 -5.28 1.48 2.64
CA VAL A 56 -6.36 1.29 3.62
C VAL A 56 -7.44 0.37 3.05
N ALA A 57 -7.90 0.60 1.82
CA ALA A 57 -8.94 -0.20 1.18
C ALA A 57 -8.51 -1.68 1.04
N LEU A 58 -7.28 -1.94 0.60
CA LEU A 58 -6.72 -3.29 0.51
C LEU A 58 -6.56 -3.94 1.89
N GLY A 59 -6.10 -3.18 2.90
CA GLY A 59 -5.97 -3.66 4.27
C GLY A 59 -7.32 -4.02 4.90
N VAL A 60 -8.34 -3.19 4.68
CA VAL A 60 -9.71 -3.43 5.11
C VAL A 60 -10.29 -4.67 4.42
N MET A 61 -10.05 -4.85 3.12
CA MET A 61 -10.45 -6.07 2.40
C MET A 61 -9.82 -7.33 3.00
N LEU A 62 -8.53 -7.29 3.33
CA LEU A 62 -7.83 -8.39 4.00
C LEU A 62 -8.42 -8.68 5.38
N ALA A 63 -8.73 -7.65 6.18
CA ALA A 63 -9.37 -7.79 7.49
C ALA A 63 -10.77 -8.44 7.39
N PHE A 64 -11.60 -8.01 6.44
CA PHE A 64 -12.92 -8.59 6.21
C PHE A 64 -12.85 -10.08 5.81
N ARG A 65 -11.89 -10.44 4.95
CA ARG A 65 -11.78 -11.79 4.40
C ARG A 65 -11.00 -12.76 5.30
N GLY A 66 -10.08 -12.25 6.12
CA GLY A 66 -9.21 -13.05 6.98
C GLY A 66 -9.53 -12.94 8.48
N GLY A 67 -10.39 -12.02 8.92
CA GLY A 67 -10.59 -11.72 10.33
C GLY A 67 -9.32 -11.14 10.97
N TRP A 68 -9.00 -11.57 12.21
CA TRP A 68 -7.75 -11.19 12.89
C TRP A 68 -6.48 -11.59 12.13
N PRO A 69 -6.36 -12.81 11.55
CA PRO A 69 -5.28 -13.12 10.60
C PRO A 69 -5.23 -12.17 9.40
N GLY A 70 -6.38 -11.68 8.95
CA GLY A 70 -6.49 -10.66 7.90
C GLY A 70 -5.91 -9.32 8.29
N VAL A 71 -6.05 -8.90 9.55
CA VAL A 71 -5.41 -7.69 10.10
C VAL A 71 -3.89 -7.84 10.11
N ALA A 72 -3.38 -8.98 10.58
CA ALA A 72 -1.94 -9.26 10.52
C ALA A 72 -1.42 -9.28 9.08
N ALA A 73 -2.18 -9.88 8.16
CA ALA A 73 -1.87 -9.87 6.73
C ALA A 73 -1.86 -8.46 6.13
N ALA A 74 -2.78 -7.58 6.55
CA ALA A 74 -2.80 -6.17 6.13
C ALA A 74 -1.54 -5.42 6.58
N VAL A 75 -1.07 -5.66 7.81
CA VAL A 75 0.19 -5.08 8.31
C VAL A 75 1.38 -5.59 7.51
N VAL A 76 1.46 -6.90 7.24
CA VAL A 76 2.53 -7.49 6.43
C VAL A 76 2.50 -6.94 5.00
N MET A 77 1.32 -6.78 4.41
CA MET A 77 1.13 -6.18 3.09
C MET A 77 1.64 -4.74 3.08
N ALA A 78 1.25 -3.91 4.04
CA ALA A 78 1.67 -2.51 4.12
C ALA A 78 3.19 -2.38 4.30
N LEU A 79 3.79 -3.22 5.16
CA LEU A 79 5.25 -3.30 5.33
C LEU A 79 5.96 -3.65 4.02
N ALA A 80 5.49 -4.69 3.33
CA ALA A 80 6.07 -5.13 2.07
C ALA A 80 5.95 -4.04 1.00
N ALA A 81 4.78 -3.41 0.90
CA ALA A 81 4.51 -2.36 -0.06
C ALA A 81 5.39 -1.13 0.17
N ALA A 82 5.40 -0.61 1.39
CA ALA A 82 6.19 0.56 1.75
C ALA A 82 7.71 0.31 1.62
N SER A 83 8.17 -0.91 1.91
CA SER A 83 9.57 -1.31 1.70
C SER A 83 9.96 -1.31 0.22
N ALA A 84 9.09 -1.85 -0.62
CA ALA A 84 9.32 -1.89 -2.05
C ALA A 84 9.30 -0.49 -2.65
N GLU A 85 8.35 0.36 -2.27
CA GLU A 85 8.34 1.78 -2.68
C GLU A 85 9.62 2.50 -2.26
N TRP A 86 10.06 2.32 -1.02
CA TRP A 86 11.29 2.92 -0.53
C TRP A 86 12.51 2.49 -1.36
N ALA A 87 12.57 1.20 -1.72
CA ALA A 87 13.63 0.66 -2.56
C ALA A 87 13.56 1.22 -3.99
N LEU A 88 12.34 1.37 -4.53
CA LEU A 88 12.05 1.85 -5.87
C LEU A 88 12.00 3.38 -5.99
N PHE A 89 12.11 4.13 -4.89
CA PHE A 89 12.06 5.59 -4.87
C PHE A 89 13.01 6.29 -5.86
N PRO A 90 14.31 5.92 -5.98
CA PRO A 90 15.17 6.52 -7.01
C PRO A 90 14.77 6.12 -8.43
N LEU A 91 14.21 4.91 -8.60
CA LEU A 91 13.73 4.44 -9.91
C LEU A 91 12.47 5.18 -10.35
N SER A 92 11.57 5.54 -9.42
CA SER A 92 10.37 6.32 -9.75
C SER A 92 10.72 7.75 -10.17
N TYR A 93 11.75 8.36 -9.58
CA TYR A 93 12.32 9.62 -10.06
C TYR A 93 12.90 9.46 -11.48
N GLY A 94 13.73 8.43 -11.71
CA GLY A 94 14.31 8.17 -13.03
C GLY A 94 13.25 7.95 -14.11
N TRP A 95 12.16 7.25 -13.78
CA TRP A 95 11.02 7.09 -14.68
C TRP A 95 10.24 8.37 -14.93
N ALA A 96 10.04 9.20 -13.90
CA ALA A 96 9.37 10.50 -14.05
C ALA A 96 10.19 11.47 -14.92
N ALA A 97 11.52 11.40 -14.82
CA ALA A 97 12.45 12.25 -15.54
C ALA A 97 12.71 11.81 -16.99
N LEU A 98 12.17 10.67 -17.45
CA LEU A 98 12.39 10.16 -18.81
C LEU A 98 12.05 11.21 -19.87
N GLY A 99 13.04 11.60 -20.67
CA GLY A 99 12.89 12.62 -21.71
C GLY A 99 13.00 14.07 -21.24
N GLN A 100 13.18 14.31 -19.94
CA GLN A 100 13.45 15.64 -19.35
C GLN A 100 14.57 15.59 -18.29
N GLU A 101 15.54 14.69 -18.43
CA GLU A 101 16.50 14.39 -17.35
C GLU A 101 17.29 15.63 -16.90
N ALA A 102 17.67 16.50 -17.84
CA ALA A 102 18.42 17.73 -17.54
C ALA A 102 17.58 18.77 -16.76
N GLY A 103 16.27 18.84 -17.02
CA GLY A 103 15.35 19.72 -16.30
C GLY A 103 15.14 19.26 -14.86
N TYR A 104 14.86 17.97 -14.70
CA TYR A 104 14.70 17.34 -13.38
C TYR A 104 15.98 17.42 -12.55
N ALA A 105 17.15 17.18 -13.15
CA ALA A 105 18.44 17.29 -12.45
C ALA A 105 18.74 18.73 -11.99
N LYS A 106 18.27 19.74 -12.72
CA LYS A 106 18.41 21.15 -12.33
C LYS A 106 17.51 21.53 -11.17
N GLU A 107 16.29 21.00 -11.15
CA GLU A 107 15.26 21.34 -10.14
C GLU A 107 15.46 20.55 -8.83
N PHE A 108 15.66 19.23 -8.92
CA PHE A 108 15.68 18.34 -7.76
C PHE A 108 17.08 17.85 -7.37
N GLY A 109 18.08 18.08 -8.23
CA GLY A 109 19.46 17.65 -7.97
C GLY A 109 19.61 16.14 -7.89
N ASN A 110 20.42 15.68 -6.93
CA ASN A 110 20.68 14.25 -6.74
C ASN A 110 19.71 13.65 -5.71
N VAL A 111 18.77 12.83 -6.19
CA VAL A 111 17.71 12.25 -5.35
C VAL A 111 18.24 11.01 -4.60
N THR A 112 18.23 11.08 -3.28
CA THR A 112 18.57 9.95 -2.39
C THR A 112 17.32 9.42 -1.67
N ARG A 113 17.40 8.19 -1.15
CA ARG A 113 16.27 7.58 -0.44
C ARG A 113 15.98 8.32 0.88
N PRO A 114 14.71 8.59 1.20
CA PRO A 114 14.34 9.20 2.48
C PRO A 114 14.60 8.24 3.64
N ALA A 115 14.57 8.75 4.88
CA ALA A 115 14.71 7.91 6.06
C ALA A 115 13.58 6.87 6.13
N TYR A 116 13.93 5.59 6.30
CA TYR A 116 13.00 4.48 6.22
C TYR A 116 11.93 4.48 7.34
N ALA A 117 12.32 4.78 8.58
CA ALA A 117 11.42 4.76 9.72
C ALA A 117 10.21 5.72 9.59
N PRO A 118 10.39 7.02 9.28
CA PRO A 118 9.24 7.91 9.07
C PRO A 118 8.47 7.57 7.79
N TRP A 119 9.13 7.01 6.77
CA TRP A 119 8.50 6.60 5.51
C TRP A 119 7.41 5.55 5.72
N ILE A 120 7.73 4.48 6.46
CA ILE A 120 6.79 3.37 6.65
C ILE A 120 5.75 3.63 7.74
N ALA A 121 6.06 4.50 8.71
CA ALA A 121 5.23 4.66 9.90
C ALA A 121 3.80 5.09 9.55
N TYR A 122 3.66 6.09 8.69
CA TYR A 122 2.34 6.61 8.30
C TYR A 122 1.47 5.54 7.63
N ASP A 123 2.02 4.79 6.67
CA ASP A 123 1.30 3.75 5.95
C ASP A 123 0.88 2.60 6.88
N ILE A 124 1.78 2.18 7.78
CA ILE A 124 1.51 1.12 8.75
C ILE A 124 0.43 1.56 9.74
N PHE A 125 0.54 2.75 10.32
CA PHE A 125 -0.45 3.24 11.28
C PHE A 125 -1.83 3.37 10.62
N ALA A 126 -1.91 3.97 9.44
CA ALA A 126 -3.15 4.10 8.70
C ALA A 126 -3.80 2.73 8.43
N VAL A 127 -3.04 1.78 7.86
CA VAL A 127 -3.56 0.45 7.52
C VAL A 127 -3.93 -0.36 8.76
N ALA A 128 -3.07 -0.38 9.78
CA ALA A 128 -3.28 -1.17 10.99
C ALA A 128 -4.52 -0.70 11.76
N ILE A 129 -4.67 0.62 11.96
CA ILE A 129 -5.82 1.19 12.67
C ILE A 129 -7.10 0.92 11.87
N SER A 130 -7.12 1.19 10.57
CA SER A 130 -8.30 0.95 9.74
C SER A 130 -8.70 -0.52 9.66
N ALA A 131 -7.73 -1.43 9.52
CA ALA A 131 -7.98 -2.87 9.50
C ALA A 131 -8.53 -3.37 10.84
N ALA A 132 -7.96 -2.91 11.95
CA ALA A 132 -8.43 -3.25 13.29
C ALA A 132 -9.86 -2.73 13.53
N LEU A 133 -10.13 -1.47 13.17
CA LEU A 133 -11.47 -0.87 13.29
C LEU A 133 -12.49 -1.61 12.42
N ALA A 134 -12.14 -1.94 11.17
CA ALA A 134 -13.01 -2.71 10.29
C ALA A 134 -13.33 -4.09 10.87
N GLN A 135 -12.34 -4.77 11.44
CA GLN A 135 -12.53 -6.06 12.09
C GLN A 135 -13.40 -5.94 13.36
N CYS A 136 -13.22 -4.88 14.17
CA CYS A 136 -14.08 -4.60 15.32
C CYS A 136 -15.53 -4.34 14.91
N LEU A 137 -15.75 -3.50 13.89
CA LEU A 137 -17.09 -3.22 13.35
C LEU A 137 -17.76 -4.51 12.88
N ARG A 138 -17.02 -5.36 12.17
CA ARG A 138 -17.49 -6.66 11.68
C ARG A 138 -17.95 -7.59 12.80
N MET A 139 -17.22 -7.61 13.93
CA MET A 139 -17.61 -8.38 15.10
C MET A 139 -18.89 -7.85 15.74
N MET A 140 -19.08 -6.54 15.81
CA MET A 140 -20.33 -5.93 16.33
C MET A 140 -21.55 -6.29 15.47
N VAL A 141 -21.37 -6.38 14.15
CA VAL A 141 -22.45 -6.71 13.19
C VAL A 141 -22.63 -8.23 13.00
N HIS A 142 -21.93 -9.08 13.77
CA HIS A 142 -22.02 -10.55 13.72
C HIS A 142 -21.74 -11.17 12.34
N VAL A 143 -20.98 -10.49 11.47
CA VAL A 143 -20.65 -11.02 10.13
C VAL A 143 -19.55 -12.08 10.25
N ASN A 144 -19.78 -13.29 9.73
CA ASN A 144 -18.81 -14.40 9.76
C ASN A 144 -17.80 -14.28 8.60
N PRO A 145 -16.48 -14.39 8.83
CA PRO A 145 -15.49 -14.17 7.76
C PRO A 145 -15.49 -15.26 6.70
N ARG A 146 -16.08 -16.43 7.01
CA ARG A 146 -16.10 -17.60 6.14
C ARG A 146 -17.25 -17.60 5.12
N ASP A 147 -18.26 -16.76 5.31
CA ASP A 147 -19.45 -16.74 4.43
C ASP A 147 -19.18 -16.03 3.09
N ILE A 148 -18.11 -15.23 2.98
CA ILE A 148 -17.79 -14.43 1.77
C ILE A 148 -16.88 -15.20 0.78
N GLY A 149 -16.52 -16.45 1.08
CA GLY A 149 -15.58 -17.25 0.28
C GLY A 149 -16.02 -18.69 -0.02
N GLY A 150 -17.24 -19.08 0.34
CA GLY A 150 -17.81 -20.39 0.06
C GLY A 150 -18.82 -20.32 -1.10
N GLY A 151 -18.30 -20.35 -2.33
CA GLY A 151 -19.05 -20.66 -3.55
C GLY A 151 -18.32 -21.77 -4.29
#